data_AF-A0A1H0KWW5-F1
#
_entry.id   AF-A0A1H0KWW5-F1
#
_cell.length_a   1.000
_cell.length_b   1.000
_cell.length_c   1.000
_cell.angle_alpha   90.00
_cell.angle_beta   90.00
_cell.angle_gamma   90.00
#
_symmetry.space_group_name_H-M   'P 1'
#
loop_
_entity.id
_entity.type
_entity.pdbx_description
1 polymer ?
#
loop_
_entity_poly.entity_id
_entity_poly.type
_entity_poly.pdbx_seq_one_letter_code
_entity_poly.pdbx_strand_id
1 'polypeptide(L)'
;MTDDVVAWAALLDTFERALDGGDEYVPEAFARPAGPPPEHLVARARAILERQLREIEAVGIARAEVARELATLRRIPPTQTSGPVYLDVRG
;
A
#
# COMPACT_ATOMS: atom_id res chain seq x y z
N MET A 1 26.59 13.45 17.29
CA MET A 1 27.13 12.09 17.05
C MET A 1 26.31 11.02 17.76
N THR A 2 26.29 10.91 19.09
CA THR A 2 25.47 9.85 19.74
C THR A 2 23.97 10.08 19.53
N ASP A 3 23.49 11.32 19.59
CA ASP A 3 22.08 11.65 19.29
C ASP A 3 21.67 11.29 17.86
N ASP A 4 22.54 11.51 16.87
CA ASP A 4 22.24 11.17 15.48
C ASP A 4 22.13 9.65 15.30
N VAL A 5 22.98 8.88 15.98
CA VAL A 5 22.91 7.41 15.97
C VAL A 5 21.60 6.92 16.57
N VAL A 6 21.19 7.49 17.70
CA VAL A 6 19.92 7.14 18.37
C VAL A 6 18.72 7.51 17.50
N ALA A 7 18.73 8.70 16.89
CA ALA A 7 17.65 9.14 16.00
C ALA A 7 17.53 8.26 14.75
N TRP A 8 18.65 7.88 14.13
CA TRP A 8 18.65 6.93 13.01
C TRP A 8 18.17 5.54 13.43
N ALA A 9 18.64 5.02 14.56
CA ALA A 9 18.19 3.71 15.06
C ALA A 9 16.68 3.69 15.31
N ALA A 10 16.14 4.70 16.00
CA ALA A 10 14.70 4.80 16.29
C ALA A 10 13.84 4.93 15.02
N LEU A 11 14.34 5.64 14.00
CA LEU A 11 13.66 5.70 12.70
C LEU A 11 13.61 4.31 12.05
N LEU A 12 14.73 3.59 12.02
CA LEU A 12 14.79 2.25 11.43
C LEU A 12 13.92 1.25 12.20
N ASP A 13 13.87 1.33 13.54
CA ASP A 13 12.97 0.52 14.38
C ASP A 13 11.49 0.76 14.01
N THR A 14 11.13 2.00 13.69
CA THR A 14 9.78 2.37 13.28
C THR A 14 9.43 1.76 11.93
N PHE A 15 10.36 1.79 10.98
CA PHE A 15 10.16 1.17 9.67
C PHE A 15 10.06 -0.36 9.74
N GLU A 16 10.84 -1.00 10.61
CA GLU A 16 10.72 -2.44 10.82
C GLU A 16 9.39 -2.81 11.47
N ARG A 17 8.95 -2.06 12.48
CA ARG A 17 7.60 -2.23 13.06
C ARG A 17 6.49 -2.05 12.03
N ALA A 18 6.65 -1.12 11.09
CA ALA A 18 5.70 -0.94 10.00
C ALA A 18 5.61 -2.18 9.09
N LEU A 19 6.77 -2.74 8.70
CA LEU A 19 6.85 -3.95 7.89
C LEU A 19 6.29 -5.18 8.62
N ASP A 20 6.52 -5.28 9.93
CA ASP A 20 6.09 -6.44 10.71
C ASP A 20 4.60 -6.35 11.13
N GLY A 21 4.03 -5.14 11.16
CA GLY A 21 2.66 -4.89 11.60
C GLY A 21 1.56 -5.14 10.55
N GLY A 22 1.92 -5.28 9.27
CA GLY A 22 0.97 -5.57 8.19
C GLY A 22 -0.17 -4.53 8.07
N ASP A 23 -1.38 -5.00 7.78
CA ASP A 23 -2.55 -4.15 7.52
C ASP A 23 -3.07 -3.36 8.74
N GLU A 24 -2.71 -3.78 9.96
CA GLU A 24 -3.11 -3.09 11.20
C GLU A 24 -2.21 -1.89 11.52
N TYR A 25 -1.05 -1.79 10.86
CA TYR A 25 -0.13 -0.68 11.06
C TYR A 25 -0.61 0.57 10.31
N VAL A 26 -0.87 1.64 11.06
CA VAL A 26 -1.17 2.95 10.49
C VAL A 26 0.13 3.76 10.40
N PRO A 27 0.61 4.13 9.20
CA PRO A 27 1.82 4.90 9.07
C PRO A 27 1.68 6.29 9.69
N GLU A 28 2.53 6.59 10.66
CA GLU A 28 2.67 7.93 11.22
C GLU A 28 3.67 8.76 10.40
N ALA A 29 3.52 10.09 10.46
CA ALA A 29 4.51 10.99 9.88
C ALA A 29 5.85 10.81 10.61
N PHE A 30 6.94 10.66 9.86
CA PHE A 30 8.29 10.56 10.42
C PHE A 30 9.14 11.75 9.98
N ALA A 31 10.10 12.12 10.82
CA ALA A 31 11.12 13.10 10.49
C ALA A 31 12.43 12.38 10.15
N ARG A 32 13.10 12.82 9.08
CA ARG A 32 14.43 12.33 8.74
C ARG A 32 15.46 12.89 9.75
N PRO A 33 16.28 12.05 10.39
CA PRO A 33 17.39 12.52 11.21
C PRO A 33 18.38 13.36 10.41
N ALA A 34 19.09 14.27 11.07
CA ALA A 34 20.10 15.10 10.45
C ALA A 34 21.31 14.27 9.98
N GLY A 35 21.95 14.72 8.90
CA GLY A 35 23.16 14.09 8.38
C GLY A 35 22.96 12.72 7.71
N PRO A 36 24.05 12.08 7.27
CA PRO A 36 24.01 10.72 6.73
C PRO A 36 23.80 9.68 7.84
N PRO A 37 23.25 8.49 7.51
CA PRO A 37 23.17 7.40 8.45
C PRO A 37 24.57 6.93 8.89
N PRO A 38 24.75 6.58 10.18
CA PRO A 38 25.98 5.96 10.68
C PRO A 38 26.33 4.68 9.90
N GLU A 39 27.62 4.45 9.66
CA GLU A 39 28.11 3.32 8.83
C GLU A 39 27.57 1.95 9.28
N HIS A 40 27.55 1.70 10.59
CA HIS A 40 27.06 0.44 11.16
C HIS A 40 25.53 0.24 10.99
N LEU A 41 24.77 1.29 10.71
CA LEU A 41 23.33 1.22 10.43
C LEU A 41 23.02 1.11 8.93
N VAL A 42 23.99 1.33 8.04
CA VAL A 42 23.76 1.32 6.59
C VAL A 42 23.30 -0.05 6.10
N ALA A 43 23.89 -1.13 6.62
CA ALA A 43 23.47 -2.50 6.25
C ALA A 43 22.02 -2.78 6.64
N ARG A 44 21.62 -2.33 7.85
CA ARG A 44 20.24 -2.43 8.33
C ARG A 44 19.28 -1.62 7.47
N ALA A 45 19.62 -0.37 7.16
CA ALA A 45 18.80 0.49 6.31
C ALA A 45 18.60 -0.11 4.90
N ARG A 46 19.64 -0.74 4.32
CA ARG A 46 19.53 -1.43 3.03
C ARG A 46 18.62 -2.65 3.10
N ALA A 47 18.73 -3.46 4.15
CA ALA A 47 17.86 -4.62 4.34
C ALA A 47 16.37 -4.22 4.48
N ILE A 48 16.09 -3.14 5.22
CA ILE A 48 14.75 -2.57 5.34
C ILE A 48 14.22 -2.10 3.98
N LEU A 49 15.03 -1.36 3.22
CA LEU A 49 14.65 -0.87 1.88
C LEU A 49 14.31 -2.04 0.94
N GLU A 50 15.12 -3.09 0.92
CA GLU A 50 14.85 -4.27 0.10
C GLU A 50 13.54 -4.97 0.48
N ARG A 51 13.22 -5.05 1.79
CA ARG A 51 11.93 -5.59 2.26
C ARG A 51 10.77 -4.72 1.79
N GLN A 52 10.86 -3.41 1.97
CA GLN A 52 9.84 -2.45 1.51
C GLN A 52 9.59 -2.54 0.01
N LEU A 53 10.64 -2.66 -0.80
CA LEU A 53 10.51 -2.81 -2.25
C LEU A 53 9.78 -4.10 -2.65
N ARG A 54 10.06 -5.22 -1.96
CA ARG A 54 9.34 -6.49 -2.18
C ARG A 54 7.86 -6.39 -1.82
N GLU A 55 7.53 -5.71 -0.73
CA GLU A 55 6.12 -5.50 -0.34
C GLU A 55 5.37 -4.62 -1.34
N ILE A 56 6.00 -3.54 -1.82
CA ILE A 56 5.42 -2.70 -2.88
C ILE A 56 5.16 -3.52 -4.15
N GLU A 57 6.09 -4.39 -4.53
CA GLU A 57 5.92 -5.29 -5.67
C GLU A 57 4.74 -6.25 -5.46
N ALA A 58 4.65 -6.89 -4.30
CA ALA A 58 3.56 -7.79 -3.95
C ALA A 58 2.18 -7.09 -3.99
N VAL A 59 2.07 -5.89 -3.41
CA VAL A 59 0.86 -5.06 -3.47
C VAL A 59 0.53 -4.67 -4.92
N GLY A 60 1.55 -4.36 -5.72
CA GLY A 60 1.40 -4.07 -7.15
C GLY A 60 0.80 -5.24 -7.94
N ILE A 61 1.26 -6.46 -7.66
CA ILE A 61 0.72 -7.70 -8.26
C ILE A 61 -0.74 -7.90 -7.83
N ALA A 62 -1.02 -7.82 -6.53
CA ALA A 62 -2.38 -7.98 -5.99
C ALA A 62 -3.36 -6.96 -6.61
N ARG A 63 -2.94 -5.70 -6.72
CA ARG A 63 -3.71 -4.63 -7.38
C ARG A 63 -3.99 -4.96 -8.85
N ALA A 64 -3.02 -5.53 -9.56
CA ALA A 64 -3.18 -5.88 -10.97
C ALA A 64 -4.18 -7.03 -11.18
N GLU A 65 -4.19 -8.02 -10.28
CA GLU A 65 -5.19 -9.11 -10.31
C GLU A 65 -6.60 -8.57 -10.08
N VAL A 66 -6.82 -7.81 -9.00
CA VAL A 66 -8.14 -7.22 -8.69
C VAL A 66 -8.63 -6.34 -9.84
N ALA A 67 -7.73 -5.59 -10.50
CA ALA A 67 -8.10 -4.79 -11.66
C ALA A 67 -8.62 -5.66 -12.84
N ARG A 68 -8.05 -6.85 -13.07
CA ARG A 68 -8.52 -7.81 -14.08
C ARG A 68 -9.90 -8.38 -13.72
N GLU A 69 -10.11 -8.71 -12.44
CA GLU A 69 -11.40 -9.18 -11.94
C GLU A 69 -12.49 -8.12 -12.15
N LEU A 70 -12.22 -6.87 -11.75
CA LEU A 70 -13.13 -5.74 -11.96
C LEU A 70 -13.43 -5.50 -13.45
N ALA A 71 -12.43 -5.62 -14.32
CA ALA A 71 -12.63 -5.50 -15.76
C ALA A 71 -13.55 -6.60 -16.32
N THR A 72 -13.46 -7.81 -15.78
CA THR A 72 -14.36 -8.93 -16.13
C THR A 72 -15.78 -8.63 -15.67
N LEU A 73 -15.98 -8.21 -14.41
CA LEU A 73 -17.30 -7.90 -13.88
C LEU A 73 -18.00 -6.77 -14.64
N ARG A 74 -17.26 -5.73 -15.05
CA ARG A 74 -17.80 -4.61 -15.86
C ARG A 74 -18.34 -5.03 -17.22
N ARG A 75 -17.94 -6.19 -17.75
CA ARG A 75 -18.43 -6.71 -19.04
C ARG A 75 -19.76 -7.44 -18.92
N ILE A 76 -20.20 -7.75 -17.70
CA ILE A 76 -21.51 -8.37 -17.47
C ILE A 76 -22.57 -7.30 -17.77
N PRO A 77 -23.47 -7.54 -18.75
CA PRO A 77 -24.54 -6.60 -19.03
C PRO A 77 -25.39 -6.41 -17.78
N PRO A 78 -25.82 -5.17 -17.45
CA PRO A 78 -26.81 -5.00 -16.39
C PRO A 78 -28.05 -5.82 -16.77
N THR A 79 -28.56 -6.63 -15.84
CA THR A 79 -29.85 -7.30 -16.04
C THR A 79 -30.88 -6.20 -16.26
N GLN A 80 -31.34 -6.03 -17.50
CA GLN A 80 -32.52 -5.22 -17.78
C GLN A 80 -33.67 -5.86 -17.02
N THR A 81 -34.05 -5.24 -15.90
CA THR A 81 -35.35 -5.49 -15.31
C THR A 81 -36.34 -4.86 -16.28
N SER A 82 -36.80 -5.63 -17.28
CA SER A 82 -37.97 -5.29 -18.07
C SER A 82 -39.18 -5.29 -17.12
N GLY A 83 -39.38 -4.17 -16.44
CA GLY A 83 -40.67 -3.86 -15.84
C GLY A 83 -41.69 -3.68 -16.96
N PRO A 84 -42.96 -4.10 -16.77
CA PRO A 84 -43.99 -3.93 -17.78
C PRO A 84 -44.13 -2.44 -18.12
N VAL A 85 -43.88 -2.10 -19.38
CA VAL A 85 -44.13 -0.77 -19.94
C VAL A 85 -45.60 -0.71 -20.34
N TYR A 86 -46.41 0.02 -19.58
CA TYR A 86 -47.78 0.35 -20.01
C TYR A 86 -47.70 1.43 -21.09
N LEU A 87 -47.92 1.04 -22.34
CA LEU A 87 -48.14 1.96 -23.44
C LEU A 87 -49.59 2.48 -23.34
N ASP A 88 -49.75 3.71 -22.85
CA ASP A 88 -51.02 4.42 -22.93
C ASP A 88 -51.23 4.86 -24.39
N VAL A 89 -51.84 3.99 -25.19
CA VAL A 89 -52.32 4.33 -26.53
C VAL A 89 -53.64 5.08 -26.39
N ARG A 90 -53.55 6.40 -26.30
CA ARG A 90 -54.72 7.27 -26.51
C ARG A 90 -55.13 7.20 -27.98
N GLY A 91 -56.30 6.60 -28.22
CA GLY A 91 -57.06 6.74 -29.45
C GLY A 91 -57.74 8.10 -29.56
#